data_AF-A0A8T4UJ12-F1
#
_entry.id   AF-A0A8T4UJ12-F1
#
_cell.length_a   1.000
_cell.length_b   1.000
_cell.length_c   1.000
_cell.angle_alpha   90.00
_cell.angle_beta   90.00
_cell.angle_gamma   90.00
#
_symmetry.space_group_name_H-M   'P 1'
#
loop_
_entity.id
_entity.type
_entity.pdbx_description
1 polymer ?
#
loop_
_entity_poly.entity_id
_entity_poly.type
_entity_poly.pdbx_seq_one_letter_code
_entity_poly.pdbx_strand_id
1 'polypeptide(L)'
;MPTTIHINYANIIPYMVQPLSHIFGSKTKAQEIVYLLERAKDVVRQGFYEHELPRVEKFCQEKGINLVKSSFKVLLSNEETGNYSNKGIRISEKDKRPGMFFVYLSKDEKKAWMASYYELINNVKDLGLILGYPKCCVNFFCMNFKANQTDLQLRPTNFFTNTSKRDKDLVILSHFPCDSDCSESIALAQRYLDTLMKADRNRARELVDNLKVERPSSENNL
;
A
#
# COMPACT_ATOMS: atom_id res chain seq x y z
N MET A 1 -7.44 -8.35 -45.15
CA MET A 1 -8.49 -8.78 -44.21
C MET A 1 -8.30 -8.00 -42.91
N PRO A 2 -9.29 -7.23 -42.44
CA PRO A 2 -9.15 -6.45 -41.22
C PRO A 2 -9.36 -7.35 -40.00
N THR A 3 -8.42 -7.32 -39.07
CA THR A 3 -8.47 -8.07 -37.81
C THR A 3 -9.39 -7.32 -36.84
N THR A 4 -10.58 -7.84 -36.61
CA THR A 4 -11.54 -7.26 -35.66
C THR A 4 -11.06 -7.48 -34.23
N ILE A 5 -10.59 -6.43 -33.57
CA ILE A 5 -10.26 -6.45 -32.15
C ILE A 5 -11.58 -6.37 -31.36
N HIS A 6 -12.10 -7.51 -30.92
CA HIS A 6 -13.20 -7.55 -29.98
C HIS A 6 -12.72 -7.16 -28.58
N ILE A 7 -12.78 -5.86 -28.26
CA ILE A 7 -12.63 -5.41 -26.88
C ILE A 7 -13.97 -5.65 -26.19
N ASN A 8 -14.06 -6.73 -25.43
CA ASN A 8 -15.23 -7.07 -24.65
C ASN A 8 -15.28 -6.17 -23.41
N TYR A 9 -16.01 -5.05 -23.49
CA TYR A 9 -16.23 -4.09 -22.39
C TYR A 9 -17.34 -4.54 -21.41
N ALA A 10 -17.76 -5.80 -21.45
CA ALA A 10 -18.87 -6.29 -20.64
C ALA A 10 -18.48 -6.31 -19.15
N ASN A 11 -19.01 -5.32 -18.42
CA ASN A 11 -19.10 -5.23 -16.97
C ASN A 11 -17.78 -4.98 -16.23
N ILE A 12 -17.11 -3.86 -16.55
CA ILE A 12 -16.24 -3.21 -15.57
C ILE A 12 -17.17 -2.64 -14.50
N ILE A 13 -17.51 -3.46 -13.49
CA ILE A 13 -18.07 -2.94 -12.25
C ILE A 13 -16.99 -2.00 -11.69
N PRO A 14 -17.25 -0.69 -11.56
CA PRO A 14 -16.26 0.21 -10.98
C PRO A 14 -15.95 -0.33 -9.58
N TYR A 15 -14.68 -0.70 -9.36
CA TYR A 15 -14.23 -1.17 -8.06
C TYR A 15 -14.21 0.02 -7.11
N MET A 16 -15.34 0.26 -6.45
CA MET A 16 -15.45 1.30 -5.45
C MET A 16 -14.63 0.91 -4.22
N VAL A 17 -13.79 1.84 -3.73
CA VAL A 17 -12.92 1.63 -2.57
C VAL A 17 -13.75 1.38 -1.32
N GLN A 18 -14.93 1.98 -1.22
CA GLN A 18 -15.79 1.86 -0.05
C GLN A 18 -16.27 0.40 0.19
N PRO A 19 -16.93 -0.30 -0.75
CA PRO A 19 -17.21 -1.73 -0.62
C PRO A 19 -15.99 -2.58 -0.27
N LEU A 20 -14.86 -2.34 -0.93
CA LEU A 20 -13.63 -3.08 -0.67
C LEU A 20 -13.08 -2.82 0.74
N SER A 21 -13.28 -1.64 1.32
CA SER A 21 -12.83 -1.33 2.69
C SER A 21 -13.52 -2.19 3.75
N HIS A 22 -14.74 -2.69 3.49
CA HIS A 22 -15.41 -3.65 4.36
C HIS A 22 -14.77 -5.06 4.32
N ILE A 23 -14.07 -5.39 3.24
CA ILE A 23 -13.34 -6.65 3.08
C ILE A 23 -11.92 -6.51 3.64
N PHE A 24 -11.24 -5.43 3.28
CA PHE A 24 -9.81 -5.24 3.57
C PHE A 24 -9.55 -4.46 4.86
N GLY A 25 -10.58 -3.91 5.49
CA GLY A 25 -10.50 -3.27 6.81
C GLY A 25 -10.12 -1.79 6.82
N SER A 26 -9.65 -1.23 5.69
CA SER A 26 -9.35 0.20 5.58
C SER A 26 -9.48 0.69 4.13
N LYS A 27 -9.65 2.01 3.94
CA LYS A 27 -9.69 2.61 2.60
C LYS A 27 -8.34 2.51 1.90
N THR A 28 -7.22 2.68 2.62
CA THR A 28 -5.88 2.56 2.03
C THR A 28 -5.61 1.14 1.56
N LYS A 29 -5.97 0.13 2.36
CA LYS A 29 -5.82 -1.27 1.94
C LYS A 29 -6.67 -1.58 0.71
N ALA A 30 -7.94 -1.17 0.72
CA ALA A 30 -8.85 -1.33 -0.41
C ALA A 30 -8.36 -0.65 -1.69
N GLN A 31 -7.81 0.56 -1.56
CA GLN A 31 -7.22 1.32 -2.66
C GLN A 31 -6.06 0.57 -3.34
N GLU A 32 -5.18 -0.08 -2.57
CA GLU A 32 -4.11 -0.88 -3.17
C GLU A 32 -4.63 -2.10 -3.94
N ILE A 33 -5.75 -2.68 -3.52
CA ILE A 33 -6.42 -3.76 -4.24
C ILE A 33 -6.97 -3.25 -5.57
N VAL A 34 -7.50 -2.02 -5.62
CA VAL A 34 -7.86 -1.38 -6.89
C VAL A 34 -6.63 -1.26 -7.80
N TYR A 35 -5.47 -0.84 -7.28
CA TYR A 35 -4.24 -0.79 -8.08
C TYR A 35 -3.82 -2.15 -8.64
N LEU A 36 -3.98 -3.22 -7.85
CA LEU A 36 -3.69 -4.59 -8.27
C LEU A 36 -4.66 -5.08 -9.34
N LEU A 37 -5.96 -4.80 -9.17
CA LEU A 37 -7.01 -5.19 -10.11
C LEU A 37 -6.84 -4.49 -11.45
N GLU A 38 -6.50 -3.20 -11.44
CA GLU A 38 -6.26 -2.38 -12.63
C GLU A 38 -4.84 -2.53 -13.20
N ARG A 39 -4.01 -3.45 -12.66
CA ARG A 39 -2.62 -3.69 -13.09
C ARG A 39 -1.72 -2.45 -13.01
N ALA A 40 -2.06 -1.49 -12.16
CA ALA A 40 -1.20 -0.35 -11.85
C ALA A 40 -0.08 -0.74 -10.86
N LYS A 41 -0.32 -1.79 -10.06
CA LYS A 41 0.62 -2.37 -9.09
C LYS A 41 0.65 -3.88 -9.24
N ASP A 42 1.84 -4.47 -9.18
CA ASP A 42 2.03 -5.92 -9.40
C ASP A 42 1.88 -6.75 -8.13
N VAL A 43 2.36 -6.23 -7.00
CA VAL A 43 2.36 -6.92 -5.70
C VAL A 43 1.89 -5.97 -4.62
N VAL A 44 0.98 -6.43 -3.78
CA VAL A 44 0.49 -5.71 -2.60
C VAL A 44 0.91 -6.49 -1.35
N ARG A 45 1.37 -5.78 -0.33
CA ARG A 45 1.74 -6.34 0.97
C ARG A 45 0.91 -5.67 2.06
N GLN A 46 0.02 -6.43 2.68
CA GLN A 46 -0.89 -5.91 3.70
C GLN A 46 -0.86 -6.77 4.95
N GLY A 47 -1.12 -6.16 6.09
CA GLY A 47 -1.23 -6.89 7.35
C GLY A 47 -2.69 -7.13 7.73
N PHE A 48 -3.04 -8.34 8.16
CA PHE A 48 -4.39 -8.71 8.61
C PHE A 48 -4.34 -9.50 9.91
N TYR A 49 -5.32 -9.27 10.77
CA TYR A 49 -5.59 -10.18 11.88
C TYR A 49 -6.29 -11.45 11.38
N GLU A 50 -6.18 -12.52 12.16
CA GLU A 50 -6.68 -13.83 11.78
C GLU A 50 -8.19 -13.85 11.45
N HIS A 51 -8.99 -13.09 12.21
CA HIS A 51 -10.43 -12.97 11.95
C HIS A 51 -10.78 -12.23 10.65
N GLU A 52 -9.84 -11.48 10.06
CA GLU A 52 -10.04 -10.77 8.80
C GLU A 52 -9.68 -11.61 7.58
N LEU A 53 -8.84 -12.65 7.74
CA LEU A 53 -8.33 -13.44 6.63
C LEU A 53 -9.40 -14.16 5.81
N PRO A 54 -10.46 -14.77 6.38
CA PRO A 54 -11.42 -15.55 5.60
C PRO A 54 -12.12 -14.74 4.49
N ARG A 55 -12.48 -13.47 4.77
CA ARG A 55 -13.10 -12.58 3.77
C ARG A 55 -12.11 -12.15 2.69
N VAL A 56 -10.84 -11.95 3.04
CA VAL A 56 -9.78 -11.58 2.10
C VAL A 56 -9.44 -12.76 1.19
N GLU A 57 -9.28 -13.96 1.74
CA GLU A 57 -9.02 -15.20 1.01
C GLU A 57 -10.14 -15.51 0.02
N LYS A 58 -11.40 -15.43 0.47
CA LYS A 58 -12.56 -15.60 -0.40
C LYS A 58 -12.56 -14.63 -1.58
N PHE A 59 -12.34 -13.33 -1.32
CA PHE A 59 -12.25 -12.33 -2.38
C PHE A 59 -11.12 -12.64 -3.37
N CYS A 60 -9.95 -13.05 -2.86
CA CYS A 60 -8.81 -13.38 -3.71
C CYS A 60 -9.11 -14.57 -4.61
N GLN A 61 -9.75 -15.62 -4.08
CA GLN A 61 -10.20 -16.77 -4.86
C GLN A 61 -11.17 -16.37 -5.98
N GLU A 62 -12.19 -15.56 -5.66
CA GLU A 62 -13.20 -15.09 -6.63
C GLU A 62 -12.61 -14.20 -7.74
N LYS A 63 -11.52 -13.48 -7.44
CA LYS A 63 -10.85 -12.56 -8.37
C LYS A 63 -9.60 -13.13 -9.04
N GLY A 64 -9.25 -14.39 -8.76
CA GLY A 64 -8.03 -15.01 -9.29
C GLY A 64 -6.76 -14.26 -8.84
N ILE A 65 -6.72 -13.79 -7.60
CA ILE A 65 -5.56 -13.17 -6.98
C ILE A 65 -4.85 -14.22 -6.14
N ASN A 66 -3.55 -14.40 -6.36
CA ASN A 66 -2.72 -15.27 -5.55
C ASN A 66 -2.44 -14.59 -4.22
N LEU A 67 -2.63 -15.34 -3.13
CA LEU A 67 -2.45 -14.89 -1.76
C LEU A 67 -1.41 -15.77 -1.09
N VAL A 68 -0.31 -15.17 -0.62
CA VAL A 68 0.69 -15.85 0.20
C VAL A 68 0.70 -15.21 1.58
N LYS A 69 0.45 -16.02 2.62
CA LYS A 69 0.49 -15.59 4.02
C LYS A 69 1.89 -15.79 4.60
N SER A 70 2.37 -14.87 5.43
CA SER A 70 3.64 -15.02 6.14
C SER A 70 3.59 -16.18 7.14
N SER A 71 4.70 -16.90 7.30
CA SER A 71 4.87 -17.95 8.32
C SER A 71 5.19 -17.41 9.72
N PHE A 72 4.81 -16.16 9.99
CA PHE A 72 5.03 -15.44 11.23
C PHE A 72 3.92 -14.42 11.45
N LYS A 73 3.71 -14.03 12.71
CA LYS A 73 2.84 -12.91 13.09
C LYS A 73 3.67 -11.73 13.57
N VAL A 74 3.07 -10.55 13.57
CA VAL A 74 3.65 -9.33 14.12
C VAL A 74 2.78 -8.84 15.26
N LEU A 75 3.39 -8.69 16.44
CA LEU A 75 2.79 -7.97 17.56
C LEU A 75 3.14 -6.50 17.44
N LEU A 76 2.15 -5.63 17.30
CA LEU A 76 2.37 -4.19 17.31
C LEU A 76 2.59 -3.74 18.75
N SER A 77 3.65 -2.95 18.99
CA SER A 77 4.07 -2.60 20.35
C SER A 77 3.09 -1.73 21.13
N ASN A 78 2.07 -1.17 20.46
CA ASN A 78 1.29 -0.03 20.96
C ASN A 78 -0.24 -0.21 20.85
N GLU A 79 -0.76 -1.44 20.67
CA GLU A 79 -2.22 -1.65 20.50
C GLU A 79 -3.03 -1.03 21.65
N GLU A 80 -2.51 -1.03 22.88
CA GLU A 80 -3.18 -0.45 24.06
C GLU A 80 -3.32 1.08 24.01
N THR A 81 -2.46 1.78 23.26
CA THR A 81 -2.47 3.26 23.20
C THR A 81 -3.24 3.84 22.03
N GLY A 82 -3.68 3.00 21.08
CA GLY A 82 -4.34 3.43 19.84
C GLY A 82 -3.44 4.18 18.85
N ASN A 83 -2.17 4.43 19.18
CA ASN A 83 -1.22 5.12 18.32
C ASN A 83 -0.59 4.15 17.31
N TYR A 84 -0.58 4.54 16.03
CA TYR A 84 0.08 3.79 14.96
C TYR A 84 1.57 3.63 15.25
N SER A 85 2.06 2.38 15.27
CA SER A 85 3.46 2.05 15.47
C SER A 85 3.99 1.27 14.28
N ASN A 86 5.08 1.75 13.68
CA ASN A 86 5.87 0.99 12.70
C ASN A 86 6.75 -0.09 13.37
N LYS A 87 6.73 -0.18 14.71
CA LYS A 87 7.47 -1.20 15.44
C LYS A 87 6.57 -2.39 15.74
N GLY A 88 6.97 -3.52 15.20
CA GLY A 88 6.34 -4.80 15.51
C GLY A 88 7.38 -5.86 15.81
N ILE A 89 7.05 -6.76 16.73
CA ILE A 89 7.89 -7.91 17.07
C ILE A 89 7.38 -9.09 16.25
N ARG A 90 8.26 -9.68 15.44
CA ARG A 90 7.95 -10.94 14.76
C ARG A 90 7.89 -12.07 15.79
N ILE A 91 6.80 -12.79 15.79
CA ILE A 91 6.57 -13.96 16.64
C ILE A 91 6.18 -15.16 15.77
N SER A 92 6.36 -16.36 16.31
CA SER A 92 5.93 -17.59 15.64
C SER A 92 4.43 -17.54 15.32
N GLU A 93 4.03 -18.10 14.18
CA GLU A 93 2.61 -18.29 13.85
C GLU A 93 1.88 -19.16 14.88
N LYS A 94 2.62 -20.06 15.58
CA LYS A 94 2.09 -20.94 16.63
C LYS A 94 1.97 -20.27 18.00
N ASP A 95 2.50 -19.06 18.16
CA ASP A 95 2.34 -18.28 19.39
C ASP A 95 0.84 -18.02 19.62
N LYS A 96 0.36 -18.09 20.86
CA LYS A 96 -1.08 -17.95 21.15
C LYS A 96 -1.57 -16.50 21.15
N ARG A 97 -0.68 -15.52 21.25
CA ARG A 97 -1.06 -14.10 21.30
C ARG A 97 -1.65 -13.66 19.95
N PRO A 98 -2.70 -12.81 19.97
CA PRO A 98 -3.23 -12.23 18.73
C PRO A 98 -2.14 -11.39 18.07
N GLY A 99 -2.02 -11.49 16.76
CA GLY A 99 -1.05 -10.74 15.99
C GLY A 99 -1.43 -10.70 14.54
N MET A 100 -0.80 -9.79 13.81
CA MET A 100 -1.09 -9.56 12.41
C MET A 100 -0.22 -10.44 11.51
N PHE A 101 -0.80 -11.13 10.54
CA PHE A 101 -0.08 -11.78 9.46
C PHE A 101 0.16 -10.79 8.33
N PHE A 102 1.35 -10.81 7.72
CA PHE A 102 1.51 -10.18 6.43
C PHE A 102 1.01 -11.11 5.32
N VAL A 103 0.35 -10.51 4.35
CA VAL A 103 -0.21 -11.17 3.18
C VAL A 103 0.31 -10.47 1.94
N TYR A 104 0.81 -11.27 1.00
CA TYR A 104 1.35 -10.85 -0.28
C TYR A 104 0.37 -11.25 -1.38
N LEU A 105 -0.12 -10.25 -2.10
CA LEU A 105 -1.19 -10.40 -3.08
C LEU A 105 -0.65 -10.05 -4.46
N SER A 106 -0.85 -10.93 -5.44
CA SER A 106 -0.48 -10.66 -6.83
C SER A 106 -1.34 -11.44 -7.82
N LYS A 107 -1.52 -10.89 -9.02
CA LYS A 107 -2.05 -11.66 -10.16
C LYS A 107 -1.03 -12.65 -10.72
N ASP A 108 0.24 -12.51 -10.34
CA ASP A 108 1.34 -13.42 -10.67
C ASP A 108 1.77 -14.18 -9.41
N GLU A 109 1.51 -15.48 -9.38
CA GLU A 109 1.82 -16.35 -8.23
C GLU A 109 3.29 -16.26 -7.82
N LYS A 110 4.21 -16.24 -8.79
CA LYS A 110 5.65 -16.19 -8.53
C LYS A 110 6.01 -14.90 -7.82
N LYS A 111 5.43 -13.76 -8.20
CA LYS A 111 5.70 -12.47 -7.54
C LYS A 111 5.20 -12.44 -6.09
N ALA A 112 4.03 -13.00 -5.80
CA ALA A 112 3.52 -13.10 -4.43
C ALA A 112 4.45 -13.95 -3.53
N TRP A 113 4.89 -15.11 -4.03
CA TRP A 113 5.85 -15.97 -3.33
C TRP A 113 7.20 -15.31 -3.13
N MET A 114 7.75 -14.66 -4.17
CA MET A 114 9.04 -13.96 -4.08
C MET A 114 8.99 -12.84 -3.04
N ALA A 115 7.91 -12.07 -2.97
CA ALA A 115 7.75 -11.03 -1.95
C ALA A 115 7.73 -11.62 -0.53
N SER A 116 6.98 -12.71 -0.31
CA SER A 116 6.98 -13.44 0.96
C SER A 116 8.37 -13.97 1.33
N TYR A 117 9.08 -14.54 0.34
CA TYR A 117 10.43 -15.06 0.51
C TYR A 117 11.43 -13.96 0.88
N TYR A 118 11.44 -12.82 0.18
CA TYR A 118 12.34 -11.71 0.50
C TYR A 118 12.11 -11.14 1.90
N GLU A 119 10.87 -11.08 2.36
CA GLU A 119 10.58 -10.72 3.75
C GLU A 119 11.16 -11.73 4.73
N LEU A 120 10.97 -13.03 4.48
CA LEU A 120 11.42 -14.12 5.34
C LEU A 120 12.94 -14.09 5.56
N ILE A 121 13.71 -13.85 4.50
CA ILE A 121 15.17 -13.77 4.56
C ILE A 121 15.70 -12.36 4.90
N ASN A 122 14.83 -11.42 5.28
CA ASN A 122 15.15 -10.02 5.57
C ASN A 122 15.87 -9.28 4.43
N ASN A 123 15.60 -9.65 3.18
CA ASN A 123 16.10 -8.94 2.01
C ASN A 123 15.18 -7.74 1.69
N VAL A 124 15.28 -6.71 2.52
CA VAL A 124 14.46 -5.48 2.46
C VAL A 124 14.55 -4.80 1.09
N LYS A 125 15.74 -4.84 0.47
CA LYS A 125 15.98 -4.20 -0.82
C LYS A 125 15.16 -4.85 -1.92
N ASP A 126 15.30 -6.17 -2.10
CA ASP A 126 14.57 -6.87 -3.16
C ASP A 126 13.08 -6.95 -2.87
N LEU A 127 12.68 -6.97 -1.58
CA LEU A 127 11.29 -6.80 -1.18
C LEU A 127 10.74 -5.44 -1.64
N GLY A 128 11.43 -4.33 -1.39
CA GLY A 128 10.98 -3.01 -1.81
C GLY A 128 10.84 -2.91 -3.33
N LEU A 129 11.79 -3.48 -4.07
CA LEU A 129 11.78 -3.48 -5.53
C LEU A 129 10.60 -4.31 -6.09
N ILE A 130 10.34 -5.51 -5.56
CA ILE A 130 9.22 -6.33 -6.05
C ILE A 130 7.84 -5.75 -5.71
N LEU A 131 7.74 -4.94 -4.66
CA LEU A 131 6.55 -4.16 -4.33
C LEU A 131 6.35 -2.95 -5.27
N GLY A 132 7.26 -2.74 -6.22
CA GLY A 132 7.20 -1.69 -7.23
C GLY A 132 7.67 -0.33 -6.71
N TYR A 133 8.46 -0.29 -5.63
CA TYR A 133 8.96 0.97 -5.10
C TYR A 133 10.13 1.49 -5.95
N PRO A 134 10.23 2.83 -6.15
CA PRO A 134 11.38 3.45 -6.80
C PRO A 134 12.71 3.01 -6.18
N LYS A 135 13.71 2.75 -7.02
CA LYS A 135 15.02 2.27 -6.54
C LYS A 135 15.68 3.26 -5.59
N CYS A 136 15.55 4.56 -5.86
CA CYS A 136 16.04 5.62 -4.96
C CYS A 136 15.39 5.56 -3.57
N CYS A 137 14.08 5.28 -3.51
CA CYS A 137 13.31 5.19 -2.26
C CYS A 137 13.66 3.93 -1.47
N VAL A 138 13.88 2.80 -2.16
CA VAL A 138 14.38 1.58 -1.53
C VAL A 138 15.76 1.80 -0.92
N ASN A 139 16.68 2.42 -1.67
CA ASN A 139 18.02 2.74 -1.16
C ASN A 139 17.95 3.67 0.06
N PHE A 140 17.14 4.73 -0.02
CA PHE A 140 16.91 5.65 1.10
C PHE A 140 16.40 4.91 2.35
N PHE A 141 15.41 4.02 2.19
CA PHE A 141 14.89 3.22 3.29
C PHE A 141 15.99 2.34 3.91
N CYS A 142 16.74 1.60 3.10
CA CYS A 142 17.81 0.73 3.58
C CYS A 142 18.93 1.49 4.30
N MET A 143 19.21 2.74 3.92
CA MET A 143 20.25 3.57 4.54
C MET A 143 19.79 4.21 5.87
N ASN A 144 18.50 4.56 5.97
CA ASN A 144 18.01 5.41 7.05
C ASN A 144 17.11 4.67 8.07
N PHE A 145 16.50 3.55 7.71
CA PHE A 145 15.65 2.80 8.63
C PHE A 145 16.52 2.11 9.70
N LYS A 146 16.33 2.50 10.96
CA LYS A 146 17.07 1.98 12.11
C LYS A 146 16.09 1.58 13.21
N ALA A 147 16.50 0.70 14.12
CA ALA A 147 15.65 0.25 15.23
C ALA A 147 15.12 1.40 16.11
N ASN A 148 15.87 2.50 16.21
CA ASN A 148 15.50 3.73 16.91
C ASN A 148 14.85 4.81 16.01
N GLN A 149 14.84 4.62 14.68
CA GLN A 149 14.28 5.55 13.70
C GLN A 149 13.49 4.77 12.64
N THR A 150 12.25 4.43 12.99
CA THR A 150 11.37 3.60 12.15
C THR A 150 10.34 4.40 11.36
N ASP A 151 10.25 5.70 11.63
CA ASP A 151 9.46 6.63 10.82
C ASP A 151 10.41 7.49 9.99
N LEU A 152 10.36 7.29 8.68
CA LEU A 152 11.15 8.03 7.70
C LEU A 152 10.30 9.07 6.97
N GLN A 153 9.13 9.40 7.52
CA GLN A 153 8.27 10.42 6.97
C GLN A 153 9.00 11.76 6.87
N LEU A 154 9.02 12.31 5.66
CA LEU A 154 9.54 13.63 5.38
C LEU A 154 8.46 14.69 5.58
N ARG A 155 8.87 15.94 5.83
CA ARG A 155 7.96 17.08 5.77
C ARG A 155 7.48 17.23 4.32
N PRO A 156 6.16 17.13 4.05
CA PRO A 156 5.67 17.14 2.68
C PRO A 156 5.83 18.53 2.06
N THR A 157 6.39 18.59 0.86
CA THR A 157 6.41 19.76 -0.04
C THR A 157 5.51 19.56 -1.26
N ASN A 158 5.13 18.32 -1.54
CA ASN A 158 4.34 17.90 -2.68
C ASN A 158 3.18 17.00 -2.24
N PHE A 159 1.99 17.16 -2.84
CA PHE A 159 0.81 16.39 -2.44
C PHE A 159 0.91 14.91 -2.81
N PHE A 160 1.59 14.58 -3.92
CA PHE A 160 1.73 13.20 -4.41
C PHE A 160 2.56 12.32 -3.48
N THR A 161 3.51 12.91 -2.78
CA THR A 161 4.44 12.26 -1.85
C THR A 161 4.05 12.47 -0.39
N ASN A 162 2.92 13.14 -0.14
CA ASN A 162 2.46 13.43 1.20
C ASN A 162 1.94 12.16 1.90
N THR A 163 2.79 11.56 2.75
CA THR A 163 2.41 10.39 3.56
C THR A 163 1.98 10.74 4.98
N SER A 164 1.90 12.03 5.31
CA SER A 164 1.69 12.49 6.70
C SER A 164 0.31 12.24 7.28
N LYS A 165 -0.66 11.85 6.44
CA LYS A 165 -2.05 11.55 6.83
C LYS A 165 -2.39 10.06 6.67
N ARG A 166 -1.38 9.18 6.68
CA ARG A 166 -1.56 7.73 6.53
C ARG A 166 -2.45 7.14 7.63
N ASP A 167 -2.32 7.62 8.86
CA ASP A 167 -3.15 7.27 10.02
C ASP A 167 -4.65 7.56 9.80
N LYS A 168 -4.95 8.53 8.93
CA LYS A 168 -6.33 8.90 8.54
C LYS A 168 -6.80 8.23 7.27
N ASP A 169 -6.10 7.18 6.81
CA ASP A 169 -6.37 6.55 5.52
C ASP A 169 -6.29 7.57 4.36
N LEU A 170 -5.40 8.55 4.44
CA LEU A 170 -5.20 9.56 3.40
C LEU A 170 -3.74 9.49 2.94
N VAL A 171 -3.49 8.63 1.96
CA VAL A 171 -2.18 8.50 1.31
C VAL A 171 -2.35 7.85 -0.07
N ILE A 172 -1.54 8.25 -1.05
CA ILE A 172 -1.51 7.64 -2.39
C ILE A 172 -0.46 6.51 -2.45
N LEU A 173 0.71 6.74 -1.85
CA LEU A 173 1.86 5.85 -1.87
C LEU A 173 1.94 4.93 -0.65
N SER A 174 2.43 3.71 -0.86
CA SER A 174 2.65 2.72 0.21
C SER A 174 4.08 2.69 0.75
N HIS A 175 4.96 3.58 0.29
CA HIS A 175 6.37 3.64 0.68
C HIS A 175 6.75 5.05 1.18
N PHE A 176 7.91 5.17 1.81
CA PHE A 176 8.50 6.47 2.14
C PHE A 176 9.28 6.99 0.94
N PRO A 177 8.93 8.14 0.37
CA PRO A 177 9.72 8.74 -0.71
C PRO A 177 11.10 9.17 -0.16
N CYS A 178 12.15 9.08 -0.97
CA CYS A 178 13.49 9.49 -0.56
C CYS A 178 13.67 11.01 -0.43
N ASP A 179 12.76 11.75 -1.06
CA ASP A 179 12.69 13.21 -1.05
C ASP A 179 11.22 13.60 -1.26
N SER A 180 10.77 14.71 -0.69
CA SER A 180 9.39 15.17 -0.86
C SER A 180 9.07 15.54 -2.31
N ASP A 181 10.06 15.83 -3.15
CA ASP A 181 9.95 16.08 -4.58
C ASP A 181 10.57 14.94 -5.44
N CYS A 182 10.63 13.71 -4.89
CA CYS A 182 11.10 12.52 -5.61
C CYS A 182 10.28 12.27 -6.89
N SER A 183 10.89 12.52 -8.05
CA SER A 183 10.24 12.42 -9.36
C SER A 183 9.66 11.03 -9.67
N GLU A 184 10.38 9.95 -9.35
CA GLU A 184 9.89 8.58 -9.53
C GLU A 184 8.66 8.29 -8.66
N SER A 185 8.63 8.79 -7.42
CA SER A 185 7.47 8.64 -6.52
C SER A 185 6.28 9.47 -6.98
N ILE A 186 6.52 10.70 -7.47
CA ILE A 186 5.47 11.56 -8.04
C ILE A 186 4.84 10.89 -9.27
N ALA A 187 5.66 10.40 -10.20
CA ALA A 187 5.17 9.70 -11.39
C ALA A 187 4.34 8.46 -11.04
N LEU A 188 4.79 7.70 -10.04
CA LEU A 188 4.05 6.55 -9.52
C LEU A 188 2.71 6.94 -8.90
N ALA A 189 2.70 7.98 -8.07
CA ALA A 189 1.50 8.49 -7.41
C ALA A 189 0.49 9.05 -8.42
N GLN A 190 0.94 9.74 -9.48
CA GLN A 190 0.09 10.20 -10.57
C GLN A 190 -0.61 9.02 -11.25
N ARG A 191 0.15 7.97 -11.61
CA ARG A 191 -0.42 6.76 -12.22
C ARG A 191 -1.48 6.10 -11.33
N TYR A 192 -1.23 6.05 -10.02
CA TYR A 192 -2.19 5.53 -9.04
C TYR A 192 -3.44 6.41 -8.92
N LEU A 193 -3.28 7.73 -8.89
CA LEU A 193 -4.41 8.64 -8.86
C LEU A 193 -5.25 8.56 -10.14
N ASP A 194 -4.63 8.45 -11.31
CA ASP A 194 -5.32 8.25 -12.59
C ASP A 194 -6.11 6.94 -12.61
N THR A 195 -5.56 5.90 -11.98
CA THR A 195 -6.24 4.60 -11.79
C THR A 195 -7.48 4.78 -10.91
N LEU A 196 -7.36 5.48 -9.78
CA LEU A 196 -8.51 5.78 -8.93
C LEU A 196 -9.53 6.69 -9.62
N MET A 197 -9.11 7.68 -10.41
CA MET A 197 -10.06 8.53 -11.13
C MET A 197 -10.94 7.75 -12.11
N LYS A 198 -10.46 6.59 -12.59
CA LYS A 198 -11.26 5.67 -13.42
C LYS A 198 -12.15 4.76 -12.57
N ALA A 199 -11.62 4.21 -11.48
CA ALA A 199 -12.32 3.21 -10.66
C ALA A 199 -13.25 3.81 -9.58
N ASP A 200 -12.83 4.87 -8.90
CA ASP A 200 -13.53 5.55 -7.80
C ASP A 200 -13.15 7.05 -7.74
N ARG A 201 -13.89 7.88 -8.50
CA ARG A 201 -13.68 9.33 -8.56
C ARG A 201 -13.85 10.03 -7.22
N ASN A 202 -14.73 9.53 -6.35
CA ASN A 202 -14.99 10.16 -5.06
C ASN A 202 -13.77 10.02 -4.16
N ARG A 203 -13.19 8.81 -4.09
CA ARG A 203 -11.95 8.58 -3.36
C ARG A 203 -10.78 9.38 -3.91
N ALA A 204 -10.64 9.46 -5.23
CA ALA A 204 -9.57 10.25 -5.84
C ALA A 204 -9.67 11.75 -5.49
N ARG A 205 -10.88 12.32 -5.52
CA ARG A 205 -11.11 13.72 -5.11
C ARG A 205 -10.82 13.93 -3.62
N GLU A 206 -11.29 13.03 -2.77
CA GLU A 206 -11.00 13.04 -1.31
C GLU A 206 -9.49 13.16 -1.06
N LEU A 207 -8.68 12.34 -1.75
CA LEU A 207 -7.23 12.38 -1.64
C LEU A 207 -6.64 13.72 -2.12
N VAL A 208 -7.05 14.20 -3.30
CA VAL A 208 -6.57 15.48 -3.86
C VAL A 208 -6.87 16.64 -2.92
N ASP A 209 -8.07 16.70 -2.35
CA ASP A 209 -8.46 17.81 -1.49
C ASP A 209 -7.75 17.77 -0.14
N ASN A 210 -7.55 16.58 0.43
CA ASN A 210 -6.97 16.45 1.76
C ASN A 210 -5.45 16.33 1.78
N LEU A 211 -4.77 16.03 0.67
CA LEU A 211 -3.30 15.89 0.63
C LEU A 211 -2.55 17.15 0.23
N LYS A 212 -3.25 18.24 -0.12
CA LYS A 212 -2.64 19.54 -0.41
C LYS A 212 -1.71 19.95 0.74
N VAL A 213 -0.52 20.44 0.37
CA VAL A 213 0.45 20.99 1.32
C VAL A 213 0.10 22.46 1.53
N GLU A 214 -0.15 22.84 2.78
CA GLU A 214 -0.35 24.24 3.15
C GLU A 214 0.94 25.01 2.87
N ARG A 215 0.85 26.08 2.09
CA ARG A 215 1.99 26.99 1.93
C ARG A 215 2.22 27.66 3.30
N PRO A 216 3.46 27.69 3.81
CA PRO A 216 3.75 28.43 5.04
C PRO A 216 3.29 29.87 4.82
N SER A 217 2.42 30.35 5.71
CA SER A 217 1.82 31.70 5.70
C SER A 217 2.86 32.78 5.96
N SER A 218 3.79 32.95 5.03
CA SER A 218 5.01 33.76 5.17
C SER A 218 4.94 35.09 4.42
N GLU A 219 3.75 35.57 4.07
CA GLU A 219 3.56 36.82 3.29
C GLU A 219 2.49 37.79 3.85
N ASN A 220 2.00 37.62 5.08
CA ASN A 220 1.04 38.58 5.67
C ASN A 220 1.64 39.60 6.64
N ASN A 221 2.96 39.76 6.68
CA ASN A 221 3.65 40.75 7.52
C ASN A 221 4.71 41.54 6.73
N LEU A 222 4.28 42.22 5.67
CA LEU A 222 4.98 43.37 5.10
C LEU A 222 4.01 44.54 4.92
#